data_AF-A0A395SQW0-F1
#
_entry.id   AF-A0A395SQW0-F1
#
_cell.length_a   1.000
_cell.length_b   1.000
_cell.length_c   1.000
_cell.angle_alpha   90.00
_cell.angle_beta   90.00
_cell.angle_gamma   90.00
#
_symmetry.space_group_name_H-M   'P 1'
#
loop_
_entity.id
_entity.type
_entity.pdbx_description
1 polymer ?
#
loop_
_entity_poly.entity_id
_entity_poly.type
_entity_poly.pdbx_seq_one_letter_code
_entity_poly.pdbx_strand_id
1 'polypeptide(L)'
;MSSPNNKSPSAHNPDGAGDEKPRLTEEEKKQNHIASEQKRRQAIREGFDRLTELVPGLEGQGRSEGLVLKRTVDYMHDQIAERQRLIARIEAAGGQVDEQHKRALYQQVQQLSNLQNQARN
;
A
#
# COMPACT_ATOMS: atom_id res chain seq x y z
N MET A 1 -30.70 48.38 -9.96
CA MET A 1 -30.77 47.47 -11.11
C MET A 1 -29.93 46.24 -10.74
N SER A 2 -30.54 45.29 -10.03
CA SER A 2 -31.10 44.04 -10.57
C SER A 2 -30.01 42.99 -10.84
N SER A 3 -29.87 42.07 -9.89
CA SER A 3 -29.11 40.82 -10.00
C SER A 3 -29.66 39.93 -11.11
N PRO A 4 -28.84 39.15 -11.82
CA PRO A 4 -29.31 38.02 -12.60
C PRO A 4 -29.23 36.72 -11.79
N ASN A 5 -30.38 36.07 -11.70
CA ASN A 5 -30.65 34.73 -11.20
C ASN A 5 -30.98 33.82 -12.40
N ASN A 6 -30.40 32.61 -12.50
CA ASN A 6 -30.92 31.41 -13.21
C ASN A 6 -29.78 30.43 -13.53
N LYS A 7 -29.92 29.10 -13.58
CA LYS A 7 -31.03 28.16 -13.32
C LYS A 7 -30.37 26.78 -13.29
N SER A 8 -30.54 25.99 -12.23
CA SER A 8 -30.31 24.55 -12.29
C SER A 8 -31.49 23.89 -13.01
N PRO A 9 -31.29 22.91 -13.91
CA PRO A 9 -32.40 22.17 -14.48
C PRO A 9 -32.78 21.05 -13.50
N SER A 10 -34.02 21.12 -13.00
CA SER A 10 -34.69 19.97 -12.39
C SER A 10 -35.58 19.37 -13.48
N ALA A 11 -35.31 18.12 -13.87
CA ALA A 11 -36.21 17.31 -14.68
C ALA A 11 -36.93 16.33 -13.74
N HIS A 12 -38.25 16.44 -13.70
CA HIS A 12 -39.16 15.67 -12.87
C HIS A 12 -39.70 14.48 -13.69
N ASN A 13 -39.66 13.27 -13.13
CA ASN A 13 -40.48 12.14 -13.56
C ASN A 13 -41.28 11.65 -12.34
N PRO A 14 -42.61 11.41 -12.46
CA PRO A 14 -43.46 11.03 -11.34
C PRO A 14 -43.66 9.51 -11.23
N ASP A 15 -43.86 9.07 -9.99
CA ASP A 15 -44.52 7.83 -9.52
C ASP A 15 -43.94 6.45 -9.89
N GLY A 16 -43.37 5.77 -8.87
CA GLY A 16 -43.25 4.31 -8.87
C GLY A 16 -42.16 3.72 -7.98
N ALA A 17 -42.47 3.53 -6.70
CA ALA A 17 -41.91 2.50 -5.81
C ALA A 17 -40.38 2.48 -5.53
N GLY A 18 -40.02 3.16 -4.43
CA GLY A 18 -39.26 2.53 -3.34
C GLY A 18 -37.87 1.99 -3.64
N ASP A 19 -36.88 2.86 -3.78
CA ASP A 19 -35.54 2.65 -3.20
C ASP A 19 -34.75 3.98 -3.15
N GLU A 20 -35.40 5.07 -2.75
CA GLU A 20 -34.69 6.31 -2.42
C GLU A 20 -34.02 6.12 -1.07
N LYS A 21 -32.79 5.56 -1.08
CA LYS A 21 -31.90 5.58 0.08
C LYS A 21 -31.89 7.03 0.60
N PRO A 22 -32.38 7.29 1.82
CA PRO A 22 -32.41 8.65 2.35
C PRO A 22 -30.99 9.21 2.32
N ARG A 23 -30.85 10.47 1.88
CA ARG A 23 -29.58 11.19 1.96
C ARG A 23 -29.17 11.18 3.42
N LEU A 24 -28.04 10.52 3.73
CA LEU A 24 -27.52 10.36 5.09
C LEU A 24 -27.64 11.67 5.86
N THR A 25 -28.29 11.62 7.02
CA THR A 25 -28.35 12.74 7.96
C THR A 25 -26.94 13.16 8.37
N GLU A 26 -26.75 14.40 8.84
CA GLU A 26 -25.44 14.87 9.29
C GLU A 26 -24.87 13.98 10.42
N GLU A 27 -25.73 13.45 11.28
CA GLU A 27 -25.33 12.48 12.31
C GLU A 27 -24.89 11.14 11.71
N GLU A 28 -25.64 10.58 10.75
CA GLU A 28 -25.26 9.34 10.06
C GLU A 28 -23.95 9.49 9.26
N LYS A 29 -23.73 10.63 8.61
CA LYS A 29 -22.46 10.92 7.92
C LYS A 29 -21.29 10.93 8.91
N LYS A 30 -21.47 11.57 10.07
CA LYS A 30 -20.46 11.63 11.12
C LYS A 30 -20.12 10.24 11.66
N GLN A 31 -21.13 9.42 11.94
CA GLN A 31 -20.94 8.03 12.37
C GLN A 31 -20.24 7.19 11.29
N ASN A 32 -20.65 7.32 10.03
CA ASN A 32 -20.03 6.60 8.92
C ASN A 32 -18.57 6.99 8.70
N HIS A 33 -18.24 8.28 8.84
CA HIS A 33 -16.87 8.77 8.77
C HIS A 33 -16.00 8.18 9.88
N ILE A 34 -16.49 8.16 11.13
CA ILE A 34 -15.77 7.56 12.27
C ILE A 34 -15.54 6.06 12.03
N ALA A 35 -16.58 5.34 11.62
CA ALA A 35 -16.48 3.91 11.34
C ALA A 35 -15.50 3.59 10.20
N SER A 36 -15.54 4.38 9.12
CA SER A 36 -14.64 4.22 7.98
C SER A 36 -13.18 4.46 8.37
N GLU A 37 -12.91 5.48 9.18
CA GLU A 37 -11.56 5.77 9.65
C GLU A 37 -11.06 4.74 10.67
N GLN A 38 -11.93 4.23 11.55
CA GLN A 38 -11.57 3.11 12.44
C GLN A 38 -11.20 1.86 11.65
N LYS A 39 -12.00 1.50 10.64
CA LYS A 39 -11.70 0.37 9.74
C LYS A 39 -10.39 0.59 8.99
N ARG A 40 -10.15 1.79 8.46
CA ARG A 40 -8.89 2.14 7.80
C ARG A 40 -7.69 1.97 8.75
N ARG A 41 -7.78 2.50 9.97
CA ARG A 41 -6.70 2.38 10.98
C ARG A 41 -6.46 0.93 11.39
N GLN A 42 -7.52 0.14 11.51
CA GLN A 42 -7.42 -1.28 11.84
C GLN A 42 -6.67 -2.05 10.74
N ALA A 43 -7.01 -1.81 9.47
CA ALA A 43 -6.33 -2.42 8.34
C ALA A 43 -4.84 -2.03 8.26
N ILE A 44 -4.48 -0.79 8.62
CA ILE A 44 -3.09 -0.35 8.70
C ILE A 44 -2.35 -1.12 9.80
N ARG A 45 -2.93 -1.26 10.99
CA ARG A 45 -2.31 -2.01 12.10
C ARG A 45 -2.10 -3.47 11.75
N GLU A 46 -3.09 -4.12 11.14
CA GLU A 46 -2.95 -5.48 10.63
C GLU A 46 -1.86 -5.60 9.55
N GLY A 47 -1.59 -4.53 8.79
CA GLY A 47 -0.44 -4.44 7.91
C GLY A 47 0.88 -4.47 8.69
N PHE A 48 1.00 -3.68 9.75
CA PHE A 48 2.21 -3.66 10.61
C PHE A 48 2.42 -4.98 11.36
N ASP A 49 1.36 -5.58 11.89
CA ASP A 49 1.45 -6.87 12.57
C ASP A 49 1.99 -7.95 11.60
N ARG A 50 1.49 -7.99 10.35
CA ARG A 50 2.02 -8.88 9.31
C ARG A 50 3.49 -8.60 8.97
N LEU A 51 3.91 -7.34 8.94
CA LEU A 51 5.33 -7.02 8.73
C LEU A 51 6.20 -7.58 9.86
N THR A 52 5.72 -7.53 11.11
CA THR A 52 6.47 -8.08 12.25
C THR A 52 6.57 -9.60 12.27
N GLU A 53 5.66 -10.29 11.60
CA GLU A 53 5.72 -11.75 11.42
C GLU A 53 6.68 -12.17 10.29
N LEU A 54 6.82 -11.35 9.26
CA LEU A 54 7.65 -11.65 8.09
C LEU A 54 9.12 -11.25 8.25
N VAL A 55 9.39 -10.20 9.03
CA VAL A 55 10.73 -9.64 9.21
C VAL A 55 11.34 -10.19 10.50
N PRO A 56 12.44 -10.97 10.41
CA PRO A 56 13.06 -11.57 11.59
C PRO A 56 13.47 -10.55 12.65
N GLY A 57 13.15 -10.82 13.91
CA GLY A 57 13.55 -9.99 15.04
C GLY A 57 12.66 -8.76 15.30
N LEU A 58 11.49 -8.67 14.67
CA LEU A 58 10.49 -7.63 14.91
C LEU A 58 9.27 -8.12 15.70
N GLU A 59 9.28 -9.34 16.23
CA GLU A 59 8.13 -9.94 16.89
C GLU A 59 7.63 -9.04 18.05
N GLY A 60 6.33 -8.70 18.03
CA GLY A 60 5.72 -7.83 19.03
C GLY A 60 6.05 -6.33 18.89
N GLN A 61 6.80 -5.91 17.88
CA GLN A 61 7.15 -4.49 17.66
C GLN A 61 6.16 -3.72 16.78
N GLY A 62 4.97 -4.26 16.50
CA GLY A 62 3.97 -3.69 15.56
C GLY A 62 3.49 -2.27 15.92
N ARG A 63 3.79 -1.79 17.12
CA ARG A 63 3.48 -0.43 17.60
C ARG A 63 4.55 0.61 17.28
N SER A 64 5.73 0.22 16.83
CA SER A 64 6.83 1.13 16.49
C SER A 64 6.92 1.34 14.97
N GLU A 65 5.96 2.07 14.39
CA GLU A 65 5.77 2.19 12.93
C GLU A 65 7.07 2.50 12.17
N GLY A 66 7.80 3.55 12.58
CA GLY A 66 9.04 3.94 11.91
C GLY A 66 10.17 2.90 12.02
N LEU A 67 10.26 2.20 13.14
CA LEU A 67 11.23 1.12 13.33
C LEU A 67 10.89 -0.07 12.43
N VAL A 68 9.62 -0.47 12.40
CA VAL A 68 9.15 -1.59 11.58
C VAL A 68 9.42 -1.29 10.11
N LEU A 69 9.00 -0.13 9.60
CA LEU A 69 9.25 0.23 8.20
C LEU A 69 10.73 0.25 7.83
N LYS A 70 11.57 0.85 8.67
CA LYS A 70 13.02 0.89 8.45
C LYS A 70 13.62 -0.51 8.37
N ARG A 71 13.33 -1.35 9.37
CA ARG A 71 13.85 -2.71 9.46
C ARG A 71 13.33 -3.60 8.34
N THR A 72 12.08 -3.43 7.93
CA THR A 72 11.53 -4.10 6.75
C THR A 72 12.31 -3.74 5.49
N VAL A 73 12.62 -2.46 5.26
CA VAL A 73 13.41 -2.02 4.10
C VAL A 73 14.83 -2.60 4.14
N ASP A 74 15.49 -2.57 5.30
CA ASP A 74 16.80 -3.17 5.50
C ASP A 74 16.77 -4.67 5.16
N TYR A 75 15.76 -5.39 5.67
CA TYR A 75 15.58 -6.81 5.38
C TYR A 75 15.34 -7.09 3.89
N MET A 76 14.56 -6.26 3.19
CA MET A 76 14.38 -6.40 1.73
C MET A 76 15.71 -6.27 0.97
N HIS A 77 16.58 -5.34 1.36
CA HIS A 77 17.91 -5.21 0.76
C HIS A 77 18.76 -6.46 1.01
N ASP A 78 18.73 -6.98 2.25
CA ASP A 78 19.44 -8.21 2.61
C ASP A 78 18.95 -9.42 1.80
N GLN A 79 17.63 -9.56 1.61
CA GLN A 79 17.05 -10.64 0.80
C GLN A 79 17.46 -10.57 -0.67
N ILE A 80 17.56 -9.36 -1.24
CA ILE A 80 18.04 -9.16 -2.62
C ILE A 80 19.51 -9.53 -2.75
N ALA A 81 20.34 -9.10 -1.80
CA ALA A 81 21.75 -9.45 -1.76
C ALA A 81 21.96 -10.96 -1.58
N GLU A 82 21.19 -11.60 -0.71
CA GLU A 82 21.24 -13.05 -0.50
C GLU A 82 20.81 -13.81 -1.75
N ARG A 83 19.76 -13.34 -2.44
CA ARG A 83 19.36 -13.92 -3.73
C ARG A 83 20.49 -13.85 -4.77
N GLN A 84 21.24 -12.75 -4.84
CA GLN A 84 22.41 -12.64 -5.73
C GLN A 84 23.47 -13.69 -5.37
N ARG A 85 23.78 -13.86 -4.07
CA ARG A 85 24.74 -14.85 -3.60
C ARG A 85 24.32 -16.28 -3.92
N LEU A 86 23.04 -16.60 -3.73
CA LEU A 86 22.50 -17.93 -4.02
C LEU A 86 22.62 -18.27 -5.52
N ILE A 87 22.28 -17.33 -6.40
CA ILE A 87 22.44 -17.52 -7.85
C ILE A 87 23.90 -17.75 -8.21
N ALA A 88 24.81 -16.89 -7.72
CA ALA A 88 26.24 -17.03 -7.97
C ALA A 88 26.78 -18.39 -7.46
N ARG A 89 26.32 -18.86 -6.30
CA ARG A 89 26.70 -20.16 -5.74
C ARG A 89 26.20 -21.33 -6.59
N ILE A 90 24.96 -21.26 -7.10
CA ILE A 90 24.41 -22.29 -7.99
C ILE A 90 25.23 -22.37 -9.28
N GLU A 91 25.51 -21.21 -9.90
CA GLU A 91 26.29 -21.14 -11.14
C GLU A 91 27.74 -21.62 -10.93
N ALA A 92 28.38 -21.26 -9.81
CA ALA A 92 29.71 -21.75 -9.47
C ALA A 92 29.76 -23.27 -9.24
N ALA A 93 28.67 -23.87 -8.77
CA ALA A 93 28.53 -25.32 -8.64
C ALA A 93 28.19 -26.02 -9.98
N GLY A 94 28.11 -25.28 -11.09
CA GLY A 94 27.74 -25.80 -12.41
C GLY A 94 26.23 -25.95 -12.64
N GLY A 95 25.40 -25.47 -11.72
CA GLY A 95 23.96 -25.41 -11.89
C GLY A 95 23.52 -24.24 -12.78
N GLN A 96 22.32 -24.33 -13.35
CA GLN A 96 21.73 -23.23 -14.11
C GLN A 96 20.52 -22.68 -13.36
N VAL A 97 20.46 -21.36 -13.22
CA VAL A 97 19.28 -20.65 -12.73
C VAL A 97 18.50 -20.13 -13.93
N ASP A 98 17.19 -20.39 -13.94
CA ASP A 98 16.28 -19.89 -14.97
C ASP A 98 16.46 -18.38 -15.20
N GLU A 99 16.53 -18.00 -16.47
CA GLU A 99 16.74 -16.63 -16.92
C GLU A 99 15.65 -15.68 -16.41
N GLN A 100 14.42 -16.16 -16.23
CA GLN A 100 13.34 -15.37 -15.63
C GLN A 100 13.70 -14.91 -14.22
N HIS A 101 14.28 -15.79 -13.40
CA HIS A 101 14.66 -15.46 -12.03
C HIS A 101 15.85 -14.50 -11.98
N LYS A 102 16.78 -14.62 -12.91
CA LYS A 102 17.93 -13.70 -13.02
C LYS A 102 17.48 -12.32 -13.49
N ARG A 103 16.65 -12.26 -14.53
CA ARG A 103 16.12 -11.00 -15.07
C ARG A 103 15.35 -10.20 -14.02
N ALA A 104 14.47 -10.87 -13.26
CA ALA A 104 13.71 -10.20 -12.19
C ALA A 104 14.63 -9.59 -11.12
N LEU A 105 15.71 -10.30 -10.75
CA LEU A 105 16.69 -9.79 -9.80
C LEU A 105 17.46 -8.58 -10.36
N TYR A 106 17.92 -8.65 -11.61
CA TYR A 106 18.60 -7.52 -12.25
C TYR A 106 17.72 -6.28 -12.30
N GLN A 107 16.44 -6.43 -12.64
CA GLN A 107 15.47 -5.33 -12.64
C GLN A 107 15.31 -4.71 -11.25
N GLN A 108 15.18 -5.53 -10.21
CA GLN A 108 15.08 -5.06 -8.82
C GLN A 108 16.34 -4.29 -8.39
N VAL A 109 17.52 -4.80 -8.70
CA VAL A 109 18.81 -4.15 -8.34
C VAL A 109 18.98 -2.81 -9.06
N GLN A 110 18.62 -2.74 -10.34
CA GLN A 110 18.67 -1.50 -11.12
C GLN A 110 17.72 -0.44 -10.55
N GLN A 111 16.49 -0.85 -10.21
CA GLN A 111 15.51 0.05 -9.60
C GLN A 111 16.00 0.61 -8.26
N LEU A 112 16.61 -0.22 -7.40
CA LEU A 112 17.19 0.23 -6.14
C LEU A 112 18.32 1.24 -6.33
N SER A 113 19.24 0.96 -7.26
CA SER A 113 20.34 1.88 -7.60
C SER A 113 19.80 3.24 -8.07
N ASN A 114 18.78 3.23 -8.92
CA ASN A 114 18.15 4.47 -9.41
C ASN A 114 17.51 5.28 -8.29
N LEU A 115 16.81 4.63 -7.37
CA LEU A 115 16.19 5.30 -6.22
C LEU A 115 17.23 5.90 -5.27
N GLN A 116 18.34 5.19 -5.03
CA GLN A 116 19.45 5.69 -4.20
C GLN A 116 20.13 6.91 -4.82
N ASN A 117 20.28 6.93 -6.15
CA ASN A 117 20.85 8.07 -6.87
C ASN A 117 19.90 9.28 -6.87
N GLN A 118 18.59 9.06 -6.98
CA GLN A 118 17.60 10.13 -6.87
C GLN A 118 17.55 10.76 -5.48
N ALA A 119 17.72 9.97 -4.42
CA ALA A 119 17.70 10.48 -3.04
C ALA A 119 18.95 11.30 -2.65
N ARG A 120 20.01 11.28 -3.48
CA ARG A 120 21.27 12.01 -3.24
C ARG A 120 21.35 13.35 -3.97
N ASN A 121 20.45 13.61 -4.92
CA ASN A 121 20.35 14.86 -5.68
C ASN A 121 19.22 15.73 -5.13
#